data_AF-A0A2R6ATL1-F1
#
_entry.id   AF-A0A2R6ATL1-F1
#
_cell.length_a   1.000
_cell.length_b   1.000
_cell.length_c   1.000
_cell.angle_alpha   90.00
_cell.angle_beta   90.00
_cell.angle_gamma   90.00
#
_symmetry.space_group_name_H-M   'P 1'
#
loop_
_entity.id
_entity.type
_entity.pdbx_description
1 polymer ?
#
loop_
_entity_poly.entity_id
_entity_poly.type
_entity_poly.pdbx_seq_one_letter_code
_entity_poly.pdbx_strand_id
1 'polypeptide(L)' 'MSLDAIFTLRLLIFKKSPYILFIEGEEDLLTIPALILCPNGYTVCYGQPDMGVVCIKVNKNKRGLALSIFRQMEARLYE' A
#
# COMPACT_ATOMS: atom_id res chain seq x y z
N MET A 1 -0.59 -6.88 -9.11
CA MET A 1 0.08 -5.63 -8.71
C MET A 1 1.46 -5.63 -9.34
N SER A 2 1.82 -4.60 -10.08
CA SER A 2 3.11 -4.52 -10.76
C SER A 2 4.25 -4.32 -9.77
N LEU A 3 5.38 -5.00 -10.03
CA LEU A 3 6.61 -4.79 -9.26
C LEU A 3 7.13 -3.36 -9.41
N ASP A 4 6.94 -2.76 -10.58
CA ASP A 4 7.37 -1.40 -10.88
C ASP A 4 6.65 -0.35 -10.02
N ALA A 5 5.34 -0.49 -9.83
CA ALA A 5 4.59 0.42 -8.95
C ALA A 5 5.02 0.28 -7.49
N ILE A 6 5.22 -0.95 -6.99
CA ILE A 6 5.70 -1.20 -5.62
C ILE A 6 7.10 -0.63 -5.42
N PHE A 7 8.00 -0.86 -6.39
CA PHE A 7 9.37 -0.36 -6.34
C PHE A 7 9.41 1.17 -6.34
N THR A 8 8.61 1.80 -7.22
CA THR A 8 8.51 3.25 -7.31
C THR A 8 7.93 3.84 -6.02
N LEU A 9 6.86 3.26 -5.49
CA LEU A 9 6.29 3.64 -4.20
C LEU A 9 7.35 3.60 -3.08
N ARG A 10 8.14 2.53 -3.00
CA ARG A 10 9.23 2.40 -2.02
C ARG A 10 10.25 3.54 -2.13
N LEU A 11 10.62 3.94 -3.33
CA LEU A 11 11.57 5.03 -3.56
C LEU A 11 11.00 6.40 -3.15
N LEU A 12 9.69 6.61 -3.31
CA LEU A 12 9.03 7.89 -3.05
C LEU A 12 8.70 8.11 -1.56
N ILE A 13 8.41 7.05 -0.79
CA ILE A 13 8.02 7.15 0.64
C ILE A 13 9.03 7.96 1.49
N PHE A 14 10.32 7.93 1.14
CA PHE A 14 11.38 8.60 1.90
C PHE A 14 11.81 9.95 1.32
N LYS A 15 11.14 10.44 0.28
CA LYS A 15 11.45 11.74 -0.30
C LYS A 15 10.81 12.86 0.53
N LYS A 16 11.50 14.00 0.62
CA LYS A 16 11.07 15.13 1.47
C LYS A 16 9.94 15.95 0.87
N SER A 17 9.83 15.98 -0.46
CA SER A 17 8.79 16.74 -1.16
C SER A 17 7.55 15.88 -1.37
N PRO A 18 6.37 16.47 -1.59
CA PRO A 18 5.20 15.74 -2.08
C PRO A 18 5.45 15.22 -3.50
N TYR A 19 4.93 14.02 -3.80
CA TYR A 19 4.98 13.42 -5.14
C TYR A 19 3.60 12.87 -5.52
N ILE A 20 3.33 12.85 -6.81
CA ILE A 20 2.19 12.15 -7.41
C ILE A 20 2.78 11.06 -8.30
N LEU A 21 2.38 9.81 -8.04
CA LEU A 21 2.68 8.68 -8.91
C LEU A 21 1.46 8.43 -9.78
N PHE A 22 1.60 8.68 -11.09
CA PHE A 22 0.60 8.27 -12.07
C PHE A 22 0.89 6.85 -12.53
N ILE A 23 -0.17 6.07 -12.71
CA ILE A 23 -0.10 4.67 -13.08
C ILE A 23 -0.99 4.49 -14.30
N GLU A 24 -0.45 3.83 -15.33
CA GLU A 24 -1.22 3.37 -16.47
C GLU A 24 -1.78 1.97 -16.17
N GLY A 25 -3.10 1.84 -16.12
CA GLY A 25 -3.79 0.61 -15.72
C GLY A 25 -4.31 0.64 -14.27
N GLU A 26 -4.70 -0.52 -13.75
CA GLU A 26 -5.31 -0.66 -12.41
C GLU A 26 -4.31 -1.15 -11.36
N GLU A 27 -4.18 -0.40 -10.26
CA GLU A 27 -3.34 -0.77 -9.11
C GLU A 27 -4.07 -0.47 -7.78
N ASP A 28 -5.35 -0.83 -7.71
CA ASP A 28 -6.27 -0.51 -6.60
C ASP A 28 -5.80 -1.01 -5.23
N LEU A 29 -4.97 -2.05 -5.21
CA LEU A 29 -4.47 -2.69 -3.99
C LEU A 29 -3.11 -2.16 -3.50
N LEU A 30 -2.56 -1.09 -4.12
CA LEU A 30 -1.30 -0.46 -3.69
C LEU A 30 -1.32 0.06 -2.24
N THR A 31 -2.49 0.24 -1.66
CA THR A 31 -2.66 0.51 -0.23
C THR A 31 -1.96 -0.54 0.65
N ILE A 32 -1.98 -1.82 0.24
CA ILE A 32 -1.39 -2.93 1.00
C ILE A 32 0.14 -2.77 1.11
N PRO A 33 0.93 -2.68 0.01
CA PRO A 33 2.36 -2.43 0.13
C PRO A 33 2.66 -1.06 0.73
N ALA A 34 1.83 -0.02 0.55
CA ALA A 34 2.01 1.24 1.25
C ALA A 34 2.00 1.06 2.78
N LEU A 35 1.05 0.30 3.32
CA LEU A 35 1.00 -0.03 4.76
C LEU A 35 2.18 -0.88 5.23
N ILE A 36 2.74 -1.71 4.34
CA ILE A 36 3.92 -2.54 4.64
C ILE A 36 5.18 -1.69 4.70
N LEU A 37 5.40 -0.83 3.70
CA LEU A 37 6.64 -0.11 3.44
C LEU A 37 6.76 1.20 4.24
N CYS A 38 5.64 1.87 4.55
CA CYS A 38 5.67 3.13 5.28
C CYS A 38 6.22 2.97 6.71
N PRO A 39 6.96 3.96 7.24
CA PRO A 39 7.41 3.96 8.63
C PRO A 39 6.23 4.01 9.62
N ASN A 40 6.46 3.54 10.84
CA ASN A 40 5.46 3.71 11.91
C ASN A 40 5.19 5.19 12.18
N GLY A 41 3.94 5.53 12.48
CA GLY A 41 3.50 6.90 12.75
C GLY A 41 2.99 7.65 11.52
N TYR A 42 3.29 7.17 10.31
CA TYR A 42 2.71 7.69 9.07
C TYR A 42 1.22 7.33 8.98
N THR A 43 0.49 8.03 8.12
CA THR A 43 -0.90 7.70 7.79
C THR A 43 -1.01 7.36 6.31
N VAL A 44 -1.57 6.21 5.99
CA VAL A 44 -1.94 5.83 4.62
C VAL A 44 -3.43 6.10 4.44
N CYS A 45 -3.77 6.85 3.40
CA CYS A 45 -5.15 7.17 3.05
C CYS A 45 -5.51 6.54 1.71
N TYR A 46 -6.70 5.95 1.61
CA TYR A 46 -7.21 5.39 0.37
C TYR A 46 -8.73 5.50 0.29
N GLY A 47 -9.28 5.46 -0.93
CA GLY A 47 -10.72 5.45 -1.14
C GLY A 47 -11.28 4.03 -1.00
N GLN A 48 -12.44 3.91 -0.36
CA GLN A 48 -13.17 2.66 -0.23
C GLN A 48 -14.64 2.90 -0.61
N PRO A 49 -15.22 2.08 -1.50
CA PRO A 49 -16.65 2.13 -1.80
C PRO A 49 -17.50 2.16 -0.53
N ASP A 50 -18.51 3.02 -0.50
CA ASP A 50 -19.47 3.22 0.60
C ASP A 50 -18.87 3.69 1.95
N MET A 51 -17.55 3.85 2.03
CA MET A 51 -16.83 4.25 3.24
C MET A 51 -16.08 5.58 3.08
N GLY A 52 -15.95 6.08 1.85
CA GLY A 52 -15.23 7.32 1.56
C GLY A 52 -13.71 7.15 1.74
N VAL A 53 -13.06 8.16 2.33
CA VAL A 53 -11.61 8.10 2.59
C VAL A 53 -11.34 7.35 3.89
N VAL A 54 -10.59 6.26 3.80
CA VAL A 54 -10.12 5.50 4.94
C VAL A 54 -8.69 5.92 5.27
N CYS A 55 -8.46 6.36 6.50
CA CYS A 55 -7.15 6.77 7.00
C CYS A 55 -6.63 5.74 8.01
N ILE A 56 -5.48 5.14 7.73
CA ILE A 56 -4.86 4.14 8.61
C ILE A 56 -3.52 4.64 9.12
N LYS A 57 -3.42 4.83 10.44
CA LYS A 57 -2.13 5.09 11.10
C LYS A 57 -1.28 3.83 11.10
N VAL A 58 -0.09 3.92 10.50
CA VAL A 58 0.85 2.81 10.37
C VAL A 58 1.44 2.48 11.73
N ASN A 59 1.28 1.23 12.14
CA ASN A 59 1.87 0.65 13.34
C ASN A 59 2.19 -0.83 13.10
N LYS A 60 2.83 -1.49 14.08
CA LYS A 60 3.22 -2.90 13.96
C LYS A 60 2.03 -3.83 13.67
N ASN A 61 0.88 -3.60 14.31
CA ASN A 61 -0.32 -4.43 14.15
C ASN A 61 -0.93 -4.28 12.75
N LYS A 62 -1.10 -3.04 12.28
CA LYS A 62 -1.62 -2.75 10.94
C LYS A 62 -0.68 -3.26 9.84
N ARG A 63 0.64 -3.14 10.04
CA ARG A 63 1.63 -3.75 9.14
C ARG A 63 1.52 -5.28 9.12
N GLY A 64 1.36 -5.91 10.28
CA GLY A 64 1.17 -7.36 10.38
C GLY A 64 -0.09 -7.84 9.65
N LEU A 65 -1.20 -7.11 9.78
CA LEU A 65 -2.42 -7.39 9.04
C LEU A 65 -2.21 -7.25 7.52
N ALA A 66 -1.58 -6.16 7.07
CA ALA A 66 -1.28 -5.95 5.66
C ALA A 66 -0.38 -7.08 5.09
N LEU A 67 0.63 -7.52 5.84
CA LEU A 67 1.47 -8.67 5.46
C LEU A 67 0.67 -9.97 5.36
N SER A 68 -0.26 -10.21 6.28
CA SER A 68 -1.10 -11.41 6.25
C SER A 68 -2.02 -11.45 5.02
N ILE A 69 -2.60 -10.30 4.65
CA ILE A 69 -3.41 -10.16 3.44
C ILE A 69 -2.54 -10.36 2.20
N PHE A 70 -1.37 -9.72 2.16
CA PHE A 70 -0.44 -9.84 1.04
C PHE A 70 -0.05 -11.29 0.75
N ARG A 71 0.25 -12.08 1.79
CA ARG A 71 0.58 -13.51 1.66
C ARG A 71 -0.59 -14.36 1.14
N GLN A 72 -1.83 -14.02 1.51
CA GLN A 72 -3.02 -14.73 0.99
C GLN A 72 -3.25 -14.46 -0.51
N MET A 73 -2.80 -13.30 -1.00
CA MET A 73 -2.88 -12.97 -2.43
C MET A 73 -1.86 -13.79 -3.25
N GLU A 74 -0.66 -14.01 -2.72
CA GLU A 74 0.38 -14.81 -3.37
C GLU A 74 0.01 -16.30 -3.47
N ALA A 75 -0.65 -16.84 -2.44
CA ALA A 75 -1.06 -18.24 -2.40
C ALA A 75 -2.07 -18.63 -3.51
N ARG A 76 -2.91 -17.70 -3.96
CA ARG A 76 -3.91 -17.94 -5.02
C ARG A 76 -3.34 -17.98 -6.45
N LEU A 77 -2.06 -17.73 -6.63
CA LEU A 77 -1.40 -17.77 -7.94
C LEU A 77 -0.78 -19.14 -8.26
N TYR A 78 -0.80 -20.07 -7.29
CA TYR A 78 -0.20 -21.41 -7.40
C TYR A 78 -1.23 -22.56 -7.23
N GLU A 79 -2.53 -22.24 -7.26
CA GLU A 79 -3.65 -23.18 -7.42
C GLU A 79 -4.31 -22.96 -8.79
#